data_AF-A0A699VT94-F1
#
_entry.id   AF-A0A699VT94-F1
#
_cell.length_a   1.000
_cell.length_b   1.000
_cell.length_c   1.000
_cell.angle_alpha   90.00
_cell.angle_beta   90.00
_cell.angle_gamma   90.00
#
_symmetry.space_group_name_H-M   'P 1'
#
loop_
_entity.id
_entity.type
_entity.pdbx_description
1 polymer ?
#
loop_
_entity_poly.entity_id
_entity_poly.type
_entity_poly.pdbx_seq_one_letter_code
_entity_poly.pdbx_strand_id
1 'polypeptide(L)'
;MPVELGSFDAIIGMDLLAKYQAVIVCAEKIVRIPWGNETLIIHGDGSNRGNATRLSIISCTKTEKYVKKGFPIFLAHIITKEVEDKSEKKRLKDVPIVRYFPEVFPEDLPGLHPIRPVEFQIDLVPGAAPVA
;
A
#
# COMPACT_ATOMS: atom_id res chain seq x y z
N MET A 1 -5.58 -7.45 16.87
CA MET A 1 -6.36 -7.68 15.64
C MET A 1 -5.44 -7.39 14.47
N PRO A 2 -5.22 -8.34 13.54
CA PRO A 2 -4.43 -8.06 12.36
C PRO A 2 -5.14 -7.00 11.51
N VAL A 3 -4.42 -5.94 11.16
CA VAL A 3 -4.94 -4.86 10.32
C VAL A 3 -4.94 -5.34 8.88
N GLU A 4 -6.10 -5.27 8.21
CA GLU A 4 -6.24 -5.65 6.81
C GLU A 4 -5.43 -4.69 5.93
N LEU A 5 -4.51 -5.26 5.13
CA LEU A 5 -3.80 -4.56 4.06
C LEU A 5 -4.84 -3.96 3.10
N GLY A 6 -4.95 -2.63 3.09
CA GLY A 6 -5.97 -1.89 2.32
C GLY A 6 -6.78 -0.87 3.13
N SER A 7 -6.49 -0.70 4.42
CA SER A 7 -7.19 0.27 5.29
C SER A 7 -6.46 1.62 5.46
N PHE A 8 -5.34 1.83 4.78
CA PHE A 8 -4.51 3.03 4.92
C PHE A 8 -3.95 3.50 3.57
N ASP A 9 -3.97 4.81 3.40
CA ASP A 9 -3.26 5.52 2.33
C ASP A 9 -1.85 5.88 2.82
N ALA A 10 -0.83 5.63 2.01
CA ALA A 10 0.55 5.97 2.33
C ALA A 10 1.02 7.16 1.47
N ILE A 11 1.53 8.20 2.11
CA ILE A 11 2.18 9.33 1.44
C ILE A 11 3.68 9.07 1.45
N ILE A 12 4.28 8.96 0.27
CA ILE A 12 5.72 8.77 0.13
C ILE A 12 6.41 10.12 -0.05
N GLY A 13 7.34 10.43 0.85
CA GLY A 13 8.15 11.65 0.79
C GLY A 13 9.13 11.67 -0.38
N MET A 14 9.48 12.88 -0.83
CA MET A 14 10.43 13.10 -1.93
C MET A 14 11.86 12.64 -1.59
N ASP A 15 12.23 12.69 -0.31
CA ASP A 15 13.47 12.17 0.24
C ASP A 15 13.60 10.65 0.02
N LEU A 16 12.51 9.90 0.24
CA LEU A 16 12.47 8.46 0.01
C LEU A 16 12.53 8.14 -1.48
N LEU A 17 11.80 8.88 -2.32
CA LEU A 17 11.86 8.74 -3.78
C LEU A 17 13.26 9.03 -4.32
N ALA A 18 13.90 10.11 -3.85
CA ALA A 18 15.24 10.49 -4.25
C ALA A 18 16.29 9.45 -3.83
N LYS A 19 16.21 8.96 -2.58
CA LYS A 19 17.10 7.92 -2.05
C LYS A 19 17.10 6.66 -2.93
N TYR A 20 15.93 6.31 -3.44
CA TYR A 20 15.74 5.13 -4.27
C TYR A 20 15.78 5.40 -5.77
N GLN A 21 16.12 6.62 -6.19
CA GLN A 21 16.16 7.01 -7.60
C GLN A 21 14.85 6.67 -8.33
N ALA A 22 13.72 6.90 -7.66
CA ALA A 22 12.41 6.60 -8.20
C ALA A 22 12.14 7.46 -9.45
N VAL A 23 11.64 6.82 -10.51
CA VAL A 23 11.25 7.47 -11.76
C VAL A 23 9.73 7.51 -11.83
N ILE A 24 9.17 8.71 -11.81
CA ILE A 24 7.72 8.93 -11.94
C ILE A 24 7.40 9.13 -13.43
N VAL A 25 6.66 8.21 -14.03
CA VAL A 25 6.19 8.32 -15.41
C VAL A 25 4.72 8.73 -15.39
N CYS A 26 4.48 10.04 -15.33
CA CYS A 26 3.14 10.60 -15.16
C CYS A 26 2.15 10.17 -16.27
N ALA A 27 2.61 10.10 -17.53
CA ALA A 27 1.78 9.72 -18.67
C ALA A 27 1.25 8.28 -18.56
N GLU A 28 2.04 7.38 -17.99
CA GLU A 28 1.68 5.98 -17.76
C GLU A 28 1.05 5.76 -16.38
N LYS A 29 1.00 6.80 -15.54
CA LYS A 29 0.60 6.73 -14.12
C LYS A 29 1.36 5.64 -13.36
N ILE A 30 2.68 5.56 -13.54
CA ILE A 30 3.51 4.59 -12.82
C ILE A 30 4.67 5.27 -12.09
N VAL A 31 5.11 4.63 -11.01
CA VAL A 31 6.36 4.94 -10.31
C VAL A 31 7.26 3.71 -10.43
N ARG A 32 8.46 3.88 -10.98
CA ARG A 32 9.48 2.84 -11.09
C ARG A 32 10.52 3.06 -10.01
N ILE A 33 10.80 2.05 -9.20
CA ILE A 33 11.80 2.11 -8.15
C ILE A 33 12.86 1.04 -8.43
N PRO A 34 14.08 1.43 -8.84
CA PRO A 34 15.21 0.50 -8.95
C PRO A 34 15.47 -0.22 -7.62
N TRP A 35 15.59 -1.54 -7.67
CA TRP A 35 15.89 -2.38 -6.52
C TRP A 35 16.91 -3.45 -6.88
N GLY A 36 18.20 -3.13 -6.73
CA GLY A 36 19.28 -4.00 -7.19
C GLY A 36 19.22 -4.19 -8.71
N ASN A 37 19.04 -5.43 -9.16
CA ASN A 37 18.91 -5.78 -10.59
C ASN A 37 17.45 -5.81 -11.08
N GLU A 38 16.49 -5.55 -10.19
CA GLU A 38 15.07 -5.56 -10.48
C GLU A 38 14.50 -4.14 -10.41
N THR A 39 13.28 -3.94 -10.90
CA THR A 39 12.56 -2.66 -10.79
C THR A 39 11.17 -2.93 -10.25
N LEU A 40 10.85 -2.34 -9.11
CA LEU A 40 9.49 -2.33 -8.59
C LEU A 40 8.66 -1.32 -9.39
N ILE A 41 7.53 -1.75 -9.95
CA ILE A 41 6.62 -0.89 -10.70
C ILE A 41 5.33 -0.73 -9.90
N ILE A 42 5.08 0.49 -9.43
CA ILE A 42 3.85 0.86 -8.74
C ILE A 42 2.94 1.53 -9.75
N HIS A 43 1.76 0.95 -9.96
CA HIS A 43 0.74 1.54 -10.80
C HIS A 43 -0.15 2.46 -9.95
N GLY A 44 -0.27 3.72 -10.35
CA GLY A 44 -1.31 4.60 -9.86
C GLY A 44 -2.68 4.11 -10.33
N ASP A 45 -3.73 4.49 -9.60
CA ASP A 45 -5.10 4.16 -9.97
C ASP A 45 -5.44 4.78 -11.34
N GLY A 46 -5.43 3.92 -12.35
CA GLY A 46 -5.48 4.27 -13.75
C GLY A 46 -6.36 3.28 -14.48
N SER A 47 -7.66 3.52 -14.45
CA SER A 47 -8.71 2.72 -15.11
C SER A 47 -8.48 2.43 -16.61
N ASN A 48 -7.52 3.08 -17.28
CA ASN A 48 -7.40 3.07 -18.74
C ASN A 48 -6.05 2.53 -19.23
N ARG A 49 -5.90 1.20 -19.29
CA ARG A 49 -5.24 0.51 -20.42
C ARG A 49 -5.47 -1.00 -20.33
N GLY A 50 -5.84 -1.58 -21.46
CA GLY A 50 -6.02 -3.02 -21.59
C GLY A 50 -4.72 -3.76 -21.27
N ASN A 51 -4.89 -4.99 -20.78
CA ASN A 51 -3.92 -6.08 -20.85
C ASN A 51 -2.54 -5.89 -20.18
N ALA A 52 -2.54 -5.87 -18.84
CA ALA A 52 -1.53 -6.55 -18.02
C ALA A 52 -2.25 -7.16 -16.79
N THR A 53 -2.41 -8.49 -16.78
CA THR A 53 -3.00 -9.32 -15.71
C THR A 53 -4.13 -8.66 -14.90
N ARG A 54 -5.28 -8.45 -15.54
CA ARG A 54 -6.52 -8.04 -14.87
C ARG A 54 -7.09 -9.19 -14.05
N LEU A 55 -6.47 -9.53 -12.91
CA LEU A 55 -7.27 -9.99 -11.80
C LEU A 55 -8.13 -8.80 -11.41
N SER A 56 -9.43 -8.85 -11.69
CA SER A 56 -10.37 -7.87 -11.17
C SER A 56 -10.44 -8.09 -9.67
N ILE A 57 -9.53 -7.45 -8.93
CA ILE A 57 -9.59 -7.42 -7.47
C ILE A 57 -10.86 -6.65 -7.13
N ILE A 58 -11.78 -7.33 -6.46
CA ILE A 58 -13.02 -6.74 -5.97
C ILE A 58 -12.92 -6.60 -4.45
N SER A 59 -13.49 -5.52 -3.92
CA SER A 59 -13.56 -5.32 -2.47
C SER A 59 -14.41 -6.40 -1.80
N CYS A 60 -14.15 -6.67 -0.51
CA CYS A 60 -14.97 -7.57 0.30
C CYS A 60 -16.46 -7.20 0.25
N THR A 61 -16.78 -5.90 0.35
CA THR A 61 -18.15 -5.38 0.24
C THR A 61 -18.82 -5.67 -1.11
N LYS A 62 -18.05 -5.74 -2.21
CA LYS A 62 -18.56 -6.08 -3.54
C LYS A 62 -18.76 -7.58 -3.69
N THR A 63 -17.86 -8.39 -3.12
CA THR A 63 -18.02 -9.84 -3.00
C THR A 63 -19.29 -10.20 -2.23
N GLU A 64 -19.54 -9.58 -1.08
CA GLU A 64 -20.77 -9.80 -0.29
C GLU A 64 -22.05 -9.47 -1.07
N LYS A 65 -22.04 -8.38 -1.86
CA LYS A 65 -23.16 -8.03 -2.74
C LYS A 65 -23.42 -9.12 -3.79
N TYR A 66 -22.37 -9.74 -4.31
CA TYR A 66 -22.52 -10.83 -5.28
C TYR A 66 -23.01 -12.13 -4.63
N VAL A 67 -22.54 -12.47 -3.43
CA VAL A 67 -23.10 -13.58 -2.64
C VAL A 67 -24.60 -13.39 -2.44
N LYS A 68 -25.02 -12.21 -1.98
CA LYS A 68 -26.45 -11.89 -1.73
C LYS A 68 -27.31 -11.96 -2.98
N LYS A 69 -26.73 -11.74 -4.16
CA LYS A 69 -27.40 -11.87 -5.47
C LYS A 69 -27.41 -13.31 -6.00
N GLY A 70 -26.85 -14.27 -5.26
CA GLY A 70 -26.83 -15.69 -5.64
C GLY A 70 -25.75 -16.08 -6.65
N PHE A 71 -24.74 -15.24 -6.86
CA PHE A 71 -23.63 -15.61 -7.75
C PHE A 71 -22.75 -16.70 -7.11
N PRO A 72 -22.32 -17.73 -7.86
CA PRO A 72 -21.39 -18.74 -7.36
C PRO A 72 -20.00 -18.13 -7.18
N ILE A 73 -19.40 -18.37 -6.01
CA ILE A 73 -18.06 -17.88 -5.66
C ILE A 73 -17.15 -19.07 -5.39
N PHE A 74 -15.94 -19.01 -5.95
CA PHE A 74 -14.91 -20.02 -5.75
C PHE A 74 -13.71 -19.41 -5.02
N LEU A 75 -13.24 -20.11 -3.99
CA LEU A 75 -12.01 -19.75 -3.29
C LEU A 75 -10.84 -20.47 -3.95
N ALA A 76 -9.87 -19.72 -4.46
CA ALA A 76 -8.61 -20.27 -4.96
C ALA A 76 -7.48 -19.95 -3.98
N HIS A 77 -6.77 -20.97 -3.54
CA HIS A 77 -5.56 -20.83 -2.72
C HIS A 77 -4.34 -20.94 -3.62
N ILE A 78 -3.58 -19.85 -3.76
CA ILE A 78 -2.38 -19.83 -4.58
C ILE A 78 -1.20 -20.24 -3.70
N ILE A 79 -0.65 -21.43 -3.95
CA ILE A 79 0.59 -21.90 -3.33
C ILE A 79 1.71 -21.65 -4.32
N THR A 80 2.55 -20.66 -4.07
CA THR A 80 3.81 -20.51 -4.80
C THR A 80 4.72 -21.65 -4.38
N LYS A 81 5.01 -22.58 -5.30
CA LYS A 81 6.12 -23.51 -5.12
C LYS A 81 7.38 -22.66 -5.21
N GLU A 82 7.97 -22.34 -4.07
CA GLU A 82 9.35 -21.87 -4.04
C GLU A 82 10.19 -22.97 -4.69
N VAL A 83 10.70 -22.71 -5.89
CA VAL A 83 11.88 -23.42 -6.34
C VAL A 83 12.93 -23.03 -5.31
N GLU A 84 13.47 -24.00 -4.58
CA GLU A 84 14.60 -23.78 -3.66
C GLU A 84 15.82 -23.38 -4.50
N ASP A 85 15.84 -22.15 -5.00
CA ASP A 85 17.07 -21.48 -5.29
C ASP A 85 17.72 -21.22 -3.94
N LYS A 86 18.91 -21.77 -3.74
CA LYS A 86 19.71 -21.68 -2.50
C LYS A 86 20.18 -20.24 -2.17
N SER A 87 19.56 -19.21 -2.75
CA SER A 87 19.70 -17.84 -2.29
C SER A 87 18.78 -17.65 -1.08
N GLU A 88 19.36 -17.25 0.05
CA GLU A 88 18.64 -16.88 1.26
C GLU A 88 17.32 -16.16 0.93
N LYS A 89 16.19 -16.71 1.41
CA LYS A 89 14.87 -16.08 1.25
C LYS A 89 14.98 -14.65 1.76
N LYS A 90 14.99 -13.66 0.84
CA LYS A 90 15.09 -12.24 1.19
C LYS A 90 13.95 -11.91 2.15
N ARG A 91 14.27 -11.75 3.43
CA ARG A 91 13.33 -11.35 4.46
C ARG A 91 13.08 -9.86 4.30
N LEU A 92 11.94 -9.39 4.79
CA LEU A 92 11.62 -7.95 4.83
C LEU A 92 12.71 -7.17 5.59
N LYS A 93 13.40 -7.83 6.53
CA LYS A 93 14.58 -7.33 7.26
C LYS A 93 15.83 -7.10 6.38
N ASP A 94 15.88 -7.64 5.17
CA ASP A 94 17.01 -7.47 4.24
C ASP A 94 16.86 -6.22 3.36
N VAL A 95 15.70 -5.56 3.43
CA VAL A 95 15.41 -4.27 2.81
C VAL A 95 16.17 -3.18 3.59
N PRO A 96 17.16 -2.48 2.98
CA PRO A 96 18.03 -1.57 3.73
C PRO A 96 17.28 -0.52 4.55
N ILE A 97 16.19 0.07 4.03
CA ILE A 97 15.43 1.08 4.78
C ILE A 97 14.67 0.52 5.98
N VAL A 98 14.20 -0.72 5.92
CA VAL A 98 13.50 -1.36 7.04
C VAL A 98 14.48 -1.57 8.20
N ARG A 99 15.75 -1.85 7.91
CA ARG A 99 16.81 -1.95 8.94
C ARG A 99 17.12 -0.62 9.63
N TYR A 100 16.99 0.50 8.93
CA TYR A 100 17.28 1.82 9.49
C TYR A 100 16.13 2.39 10.32
N PHE A 101 14.91 1.86 10.16
CA PHE A 101 13.71 2.35 10.85
C PHE A 101 12.89 1.20 11.48
N PRO A 102 13.47 0.41 12.40
CA PRO A 102 12.76 -0.71 13.01
C PRO A 102 11.52 -0.29 13.83
N GLU A 103 11.50 0.95 14.32
CA GLU A 103 10.35 1.53 15.04
C GLU A 103 9.16 1.85 14.13
N VAL A 104 9.42 2.12 12.83
CA VAL A 104 8.40 2.45 11.82
C VAL A 104 7.89 1.19 11.12
N PHE A 105 8.72 0.14 11.07
CA PHE A 105 8.39 -1.17 10.50
C PHE A 105 8.49 -2.28 11.56
N PRO A 106 7.71 -2.21 12.65
CA PRO A 106 7.74 -3.25 13.66
C PRO A 106 7.21 -4.57 13.08
N GLU A 107 7.76 -5.68 13.56
CA GLU A 107 7.37 -7.03 13.12
C GLU A 107 5.88 -7.31 13.40
N ASP A 108 5.34 -6.70 14.46
CA ASP A 108 3.93 -6.63 14.78
C ASP A 108 3.47 -5.16 14.80
N LEU A 109 2.42 -4.83 14.05
CA LEU A 109 1.87 -3.47 14.05
C LEU A 109 1.32 -3.13 15.44
N PRO A 110 1.68 -1.98 16.05
CA PRO A 110 0.96 -1.50 17.21
C PRO A 110 -0.51 -1.36 16.78
N GLY A 111 -1.43 -1.88 17.58
CA GLY A 111 -2.86 -1.77 17.28
C GLY A 111 -3.27 -0.32 16.98
N LEU A 112 -4.47 -0.14 16.42
CA LEU A 112 -5.03 1.19 16.15
C LEU A 112 -4.71 2.14 17.30
N HIS A 113 -4.13 3.30 16.99
CA HIS A 113 -3.84 4.30 18.00
C HIS A 113 -5.11 4.52 18.84
N PRO A 114 -5.00 4.58 20.18
CA PRO A 114 -6.12 4.91 21.03
C PRO A 114 -6.82 6.15 20.46
N ILE A 115 -8.15 6.16 20.45
CA ILE A 115 -8.93 7.36 20.11
C ILE A 115 -8.36 8.48 20.97
N ARG A 116 -7.63 9.42 20.35
CA ARG A 116 -6.99 10.52 21.07
C ARG A 116 -8.14 11.38 21.60
N PRO A 117 -8.29 11.60 22.92
CA PRO A 117 -9.34 12.47 23.46
C PRO A 117 -9.03 13.96 23.27
N VAL A 118 -8.20 14.32 22.28
CA VAL A 118 -7.84 15.70 22.03
C VAL A 118 -8.88 16.31 21.08
N GLU A 119 -9.89 16.95 21.67
CA GLU A 119 -10.51 18.13 21.05
C GLU A 119 -9.42 19.19 20.93
N PHE A 120 -8.78 19.28 19.77
CA PHE A 120 -7.89 20.41 19.52
C PHE A 120 -8.76 21.61 19.15
N GLN A 121 -8.78 22.60 20.03
CA GLN A 121 -9.36 23.90 19.74
C GLN A 121 -8.41 24.64 18.79
N ILE A 122 -8.89 24.97 17.58
CA ILE A 122 -8.17 25.84 16.66
C ILE A 122 -8.66 27.26 16.92
N ASP A 123 -7.85 28.05 17.61
CA ASP A 123 -8.13 29.46 17.80
C ASP A 123 -7.94 30.20 16.48
N LEU A 124 -9.02 30.81 16.00
CA LEU A 124 -8.98 31.67 14.83
C LEU A 124 -8.57 33.08 15.26
N VAL A 125 -7.72 33.72 14.44
CA VAL A 125 -7.52 35.16 14.56
C VAL A 125 -8.83 35.90 14.25
N PRO A 126 -9.17 36.98 14.97
CA PRO A 126 -10.36 37.78 14.67
C PRO A 126 -10.38 38.20 13.19
N GLY A 127 -11.42 37.81 12.47
CA GLY A 127 -11.58 38.11 11.03
C GLY A 127 -11.27 36.95 10.09
N ALA A 128 -10.84 35.78 10.57
CA ALA A 128 -10.76 34.59 9.73
C ALA A 128 -12.16 34.14 9.27
N ALA A 129 -12.35 34.03 7.96
CA ALA A 129 -13.58 33.50 7.35
C ALA A 129 -13.32 32.09 6.78
N PRO A 130 -14.29 31.17 6.82
CA PRO A 130 -14.19 29.89 6.12
C PRO A 130 -14.03 30.12 4.62
N VAL A 131 -13.17 29.35 3.99
CA VAL A 131 -13.12 29.27 2.53
C VAL A 131 -14.24 28.35 2.08
N ALA A 132 -15.14 28.85 1.23
CA ALA A 132 -16.23 28.09 0.61
C ALA A 132 -15.77 27.40 -0.68
#